data_AF-A0A3A8IDE8-F1
#
_entry.id   AF-A0A3A8IDE8-F1
#
_cell.length_a   1.000
_cell.length_b   1.000
_cell.length_c   1.000
_cell.angle_alpha   90.00
_cell.angle_beta   90.00
_cell.angle_gamma   90.00
#
_symmetry.space_group_name_H-M   'P 1'
#
loop_
_entity.id
_entity.type
_entity.pdbx_description
1 polymer ?
#
loop_
_entity_poly.entity_id
_entity_poly.type
_entity_poly.pdbx_seq_one_letter_code
_entity_poly.pdbx_strand_id
1 'polypeptide(L)'
;MNPEPSLLRRVVFASALYDFFVTVPFATPWTADAVLAGIRTVHHALGLGGEPLPAFTSTHLFFVALFGTIVTLWSVVRLVHPTAFNGAVDTAGRALFSTWMAWSLTQGATRVLVVFLVLELAWMFAQGGVILGARRWRGGIPATAR
;
A
#
# COMPACT_ATOMS: atom_id res chain seq x y z
N MET A 1 -22.56 11.44 -13.22
CA MET A 1 -21.49 12.32 -12.71
C MET A 1 -20.17 11.69 -13.13
N ASN A 2 -19.38 12.36 -13.97
CA ASN A 2 -17.99 11.95 -14.21
C ASN A 2 -17.31 11.81 -12.84
N PRO A 3 -16.49 10.77 -12.57
CA PRO A 3 -15.48 10.93 -11.55
C PRO A 3 -14.59 12.08 -12.06
N GLU A 4 -14.79 13.27 -11.50
CA GLU A 4 -14.04 14.45 -11.85
C GLU A 4 -12.54 14.08 -11.83
N PRO A 5 -11.73 14.50 -12.81
CA PRO A 5 -10.27 14.28 -12.81
C PRO A 5 -9.61 14.68 -11.48
N SER A 6 -10.24 15.60 -10.75
CA SER A 6 -9.87 16.01 -9.39
C SER A 6 -10.07 14.94 -8.32
N LEU A 7 -11.11 14.10 -8.37
CA LEU A 7 -11.35 13.03 -7.40
C LEU A 7 -10.32 11.90 -7.54
N LEU A 8 -10.02 11.47 -8.77
CA LEU A 8 -8.99 10.47 -9.01
C LEU A 8 -7.62 10.96 -8.52
N ARG A 9 -7.28 12.22 -8.83
CA ARG A 9 -6.04 12.86 -8.38
C ARG A 9 -5.97 12.97 -6.85
N ARG A 10 -7.08 13.30 -6.18
CA ARG A 10 -7.18 13.37 -4.71
C ARG A 10 -7.00 11.99 -4.06
N VAL A 11 -7.61 10.94 -4.60
CA VAL A 11 -7.47 9.58 -4.07
C VAL A 11 -6.03 9.08 -4.24
N VAL A 12 -5.43 9.26 -5.42
CA VAL A 12 -4.02 8.90 -5.67
C VAL A 12 -3.07 9.70 -4.76
N PHE A 13 -3.36 10.96 -4.52
CA PHE A 13 -2.58 11.78 -3.60
C PHE A 13 -2.73 11.31 -2.15
N ALA A 14 -3.96 11.05 -1.69
CA ALA A 14 -4.22 10.58 -0.33
C ALA A 14 -3.58 9.20 -0.06
N SER A 15 -3.65 8.29 -1.04
CA SER A 15 -3.00 6.98 -0.93
C SER A 15 -1.48 7.11 -0.93
N ALA A 16 -0.92 7.99 -1.76
CA ALA A 16 0.52 8.24 -1.77
C ALA A 16 1.01 8.87 -0.46
N LEU A 17 0.19 9.73 0.15
CA LEU A 17 0.49 10.33 1.46
C LEU A 17 0.47 9.27 2.56
N TYR A 18 -0.54 8.39 2.55
CA TYR A 18 -0.62 7.25 3.45
C TYR A 18 0.61 6.35 3.31
N ASP A 19 0.95 5.94 2.09
CA ASP A 19 2.12 5.09 1.84
C ASP A 19 3.39 5.77 2.31
N PHE A 20 3.59 7.06 2.02
CA PHE A 20 4.75 7.82 2.48
C PHE A 20 4.90 7.78 4.01
N PHE A 21 3.86 8.14 4.76
CA PHE A 21 3.96 8.16 6.23
C PHE A 21 4.13 6.76 6.82
N VAL A 22 3.53 5.75 6.21
CA VAL A 22 3.67 4.35 6.66
C VAL A 22 5.06 3.82 6.34
N THR A 23 5.66 4.17 5.20
CA THR A 23 6.92 3.59 4.74
C THR A 23 8.17 4.38 5.08
N VAL A 24 8.09 5.68 5.33
CA VAL A 24 9.22 6.52 5.75
C VAL A 24 9.93 5.96 7.00
N PRO A 25 9.22 5.50 8.05
CA PRO A 25 9.86 4.85 9.19
C PRO A 25 10.59 3.56 8.83
N PHE A 26 10.28 2.92 7.71
CA PHE A 26 11.01 1.74 7.24
C PHE A 26 12.18 2.11 6.34
N ALA A 27 12.42 3.37 5.97
CA ALA A 27 13.48 3.75 5.04
C ALA A 27 14.89 3.69 5.66
N THR A 28 15.02 3.69 7.00
CA THR A 28 16.30 3.57 7.68
C THR A 28 16.32 2.35 8.60
N PRO A 29 17.48 1.67 8.77
CA PRO A 29 17.56 0.46 9.59
C PRO A 29 17.15 0.67 11.05
N TRP A 30 17.52 1.82 11.64
CA TRP A 30 17.22 2.12 13.05
C TRP A 30 15.75 2.46 13.27
N THR A 31 15.12 3.22 12.36
CA THR A 31 13.68 3.48 12.46
C THR A 31 12.87 2.23 12.16
N ALA A 32 13.32 1.39 11.22
CA ALA A 32 12.67 0.13 10.90
C ALA A 32 12.68 -0.82 12.10
N ASP A 33 13.83 -0.96 12.78
CA ASP A 33 13.94 -1.77 13.99
C ASP A 33 13.01 -1.28 15.10
N ALA A 34 12.96 0.04 15.34
CA ALA A 34 12.06 0.64 16.34
C ALA A 34 10.58 0.36 16.03
N VAL A 35 10.16 0.46 14.77
CA VAL A 35 8.79 0.16 14.36
C VAL A 35 8.48 -1.33 14.51
N LEU A 36 9.38 -2.20 14.05
CA LEU A 36 9.21 -3.67 14.17
C LEU A 36 9.15 -4.10 15.64
N ALA A 37 9.96 -3.49 16.51
CA ALA A 37 9.90 -3.71 17.95
C ALA A 37 8.56 -3.26 18.54
N GLY A 38 8.04 -2.10 18.12
CA GLY A 38 6.70 -1.62 18.51
C GLY A 38 5.59 -2.59 18.08
N ILE A 39 5.64 -3.09 16.84
CA ILE A 39 4.69 -4.09 16.34
C ILE A 39 4.77 -5.38 17.17
N ARG A 40 5.98 -5.84 17.52
CA ARG A 40 6.17 -7.01 18.37
C ARG A 40 5.53 -6.79 19.75
N THR A 41 5.70 -5.62 20.35
CA THR A 41 5.05 -5.26 21.63
C THR A 41 3.53 -5.29 21.52
N VAL A 42 2.97 -4.72 20.45
CA VAL A 42 1.52 -4.74 20.19
C VAL A 42 1.01 -6.16 19.99
N HIS A 43 1.74 -7.00 19.24
CA HIS A 43 1.40 -8.40 19.03
C HIS A 43 1.33 -9.16 20.36
N HIS A 44 2.33 -8.98 21.24
CA HIS A 44 2.32 -9.58 22.56
C HIS A 44 1.22 -9.02 23.47
N ALA A 45 1.00 -7.71 23.47
CA ALA A 45 -0.02 -7.06 24.30
C ALA A 45 -1.44 -7.47 23.91
N LEU A 46 -1.71 -7.67 22.62
CA LEU A 46 -3.01 -8.07 22.11
C LEU A 46 -3.20 -9.60 22.04
N GLY A 47 -2.18 -10.39 22.38
CA GLY A 47 -2.21 -11.85 22.30
C GLY A 47 -2.58 -12.36 20.90
N LEU A 48 -2.15 -11.65 19.86
CA LEU A 48 -2.50 -12.00 18.49
C LEU A 48 -1.88 -13.36 18.13
N GLY A 49 -2.70 -14.30 17.64
CA GLY A 49 -2.18 -15.60 17.19
C GLY A 49 -1.24 -15.50 15.97
N GLY A 50 -0.56 -16.59 15.65
CA GLY A 50 0.49 -16.66 14.62
C GLY A 50 1.89 -16.52 15.24
N GLU A 51 2.94 -16.79 14.46
CA GLU A 51 4.31 -16.65 14.95
C GLU A 51 4.63 -15.17 15.24
N PRO A 52 5.10 -14.83 16.45
CA PRO A 52 5.53 -13.48 16.77
C PRO A 52 6.69 -13.06 15.87
N LEU A 53 6.76 -11.76 15.57
CA LEU A 53 7.85 -11.22 14.77
C LEU A 53 9.21 -11.55 15.44
N PRO A 54 10.11 -12.29 14.76
CA PRO A 54 11.40 -12.63 15.31
C PRO A 54 12.26 -11.36 15.45
N ALA A 55 13.34 -11.46 16.24
CA ALA A 55 14.35 -10.41 16.23
C ALA A 55 14.99 -10.33 14.84
N PHE A 56 14.98 -9.14 14.23
CA PHE A 56 15.55 -8.93 12.92
C PHE A 56 17.07 -8.77 13.06
N THR A 57 17.84 -9.52 12.26
CA THR A 57 19.28 -9.33 12.16
C THR A 57 19.59 -8.13 11.26
N SER A 58 20.83 -7.63 11.29
CA SER A 58 21.25 -6.48 10.46
C SER A 58 20.96 -6.69 8.98
N THR A 59 21.10 -7.92 8.47
CA THR A 59 20.79 -8.25 7.07
C THR A 59 19.29 -8.15 6.78
N HIS A 60 18.43 -8.59 7.70
CA HIS A 60 16.99 -8.44 7.51
C HIS A 60 16.57 -6.96 7.55
N LEU A 61 17.13 -6.18 8.48
CA LEU A 61 16.89 -4.74 8.56
C LEU A 61 17.39 -3.99 7.32
N PHE A 62 18.49 -4.43 6.70
CA PHE A 62 18.96 -3.89 5.43
C PHE A 62 17.93 -4.05 4.32
N PHE A 63 17.34 -5.25 4.16
CA PHE A 63 16.30 -5.46 3.16
C PHE A 63 15.04 -4.65 3.46
N VAL A 64 14.61 -4.60 4.72
CA VAL A 64 13.49 -3.75 5.14
C VAL A 64 13.74 -2.28 4.79
N ALA A 65 14.95 -1.77 5.08
CA ALA A 65 15.38 -0.42 4.73
C ALA A 65 15.35 -0.15 3.22
N LEU A 66 15.81 -1.12 2.43
CA LEU A 66 15.84 -1.02 0.98
C LEU A 66 14.42 -0.96 0.40
N PHE A 67 13.51 -1.86 0.82
CA PHE A 67 12.12 -1.85 0.39
C PHE A 67 11.38 -0.60 0.88
N GLY A 68 11.56 -0.21 2.15
CA GLY A 68 10.99 1.00 2.72
C GLY A 68 11.42 2.26 1.95
N THR A 69 12.69 2.33 1.55
CA THR A 69 13.21 3.42 0.71
C THR A 69 12.55 3.45 -0.66
N ILE A 70 12.45 2.32 -1.35
CA ILE A 70 11.82 2.24 -2.68
C ILE A 70 10.35 2.68 -2.62
N VAL A 71 9.58 2.19 -1.65
CA VAL A 71 8.16 2.57 -1.51
C VAL A 71 8.03 4.04 -1.12
N THR A 72 8.93 4.56 -0.29
CA THR A 72 8.96 5.98 0.07
C THR A 72 9.22 6.86 -1.15
N LEU A 73 10.24 6.53 -1.96
CA LEU A 73 10.54 7.25 -3.20
C LEU A 73 9.37 7.20 -4.19
N TRP A 74 8.75 6.02 -4.35
CA TRP A 74 7.57 5.86 -5.20
C TRP A 74 6.38 6.70 -4.72
N SER A 75 6.20 6.80 -3.40
CA SER A 75 5.18 7.64 -2.80
C SER A 75 5.44 9.12 -3.06
N VAL A 76 6.69 9.59 -2.95
CA VAL A 76 7.08 10.96 -3.33
C VAL A 76 6.79 11.24 -4.80
N VAL A 77 7.14 10.32 -5.72
CA VAL A 77 6.82 10.48 -7.15
C VAL A 77 5.32 10.66 -7.38
N ARG A 78 4.48 9.89 -6.69
CA ARG A 78 3.02 10.00 -6.79
C ARG A 78 2.48 11.28 -6.17
N LEU A 79 3.09 11.79 -5.10
CA LEU A 79 2.73 13.07 -4.47
C LEU A 79 3.04 14.26 -5.40
N VAL A 80 4.20 14.24 -6.06
CA VAL A 80 4.62 15.32 -6.98
C VAL A 80 3.89 15.23 -8.33
N HIS A 81 3.71 14.02 -8.87
CA HIS A 81 3.08 13.77 -10.16
C HIS A 81 1.96 12.73 -10.08
N PRO A 82 0.78 13.08 -9.52
CA PRO A 82 -0.37 12.19 -9.47
C PRO A 82 -1.02 12.10 -10.86
N THR A 83 -0.70 11.03 -11.59
CA THR A 83 -1.29 10.70 -12.91
C THR A 83 -2.17 9.46 -12.83
N ALA A 84 -3.09 9.30 -13.79
CA ALA A 84 -3.94 8.11 -13.87
C ALA A 84 -3.14 6.81 -14.12
N PHE A 85 -2.01 6.91 -14.82
CA PHE A 85 -1.09 5.80 -15.02
C PHE A 85 -0.46 5.35 -13.69
N ASN A 86 0.03 6.30 -12.90
CA ASN A 86 0.61 6.03 -11.59
C ASN A 86 -0.42 5.39 -10.65
N GLY A 87 -1.69 5.83 -10.69
CA GLY A 87 -2.78 5.19 -9.95
C GLY A 87 -3.06 3.75 -10.39
N ALA A 88 -3.02 3.44 -11.68
CA ALA A 88 -3.23 2.08 -12.18
C ALA A 88 -2.10 1.12 -11.80
N VAL A 89 -0.84 1.58 -11.94
CA VAL A 89 0.33 0.81 -11.48
C VAL A 89 0.29 0.60 -9.97
N ASP A 90 -0.14 1.62 -9.22
CA ASP A 90 -0.31 1.51 -7.77
C ASP A 90 -1.33 0.43 -7.40
N THR A 91 -2.52 0.47 -7.99
CA THR A 91 -3.57 -0.53 -7.74
C THR A 91 -3.09 -1.96 -8.03
N ALA A 92 -2.28 -2.16 -9.09
CA ALA A 92 -1.66 -3.46 -9.37
C ALA A 92 -0.63 -3.85 -8.28
N GLY A 93 0.18 -2.89 -7.82
CA GLY A 93 1.09 -3.08 -6.68
C GLY A 93 0.36 -3.49 -5.41
N ARG A 94 -0.75 -2.83 -5.08
CA ARG A 94 -1.60 -3.15 -3.92
C ARG A 94 -2.18 -4.56 -3.99
N ALA A 95 -2.62 -4.99 -5.18
CA ALA A 95 -3.10 -6.35 -5.40
C ALA A 95 -1.99 -7.38 -5.16
N LEU A 96 -0.77 -7.11 -5.63
CA LEU A 96 0.39 -7.96 -5.39
C LEU A 96 0.76 -8.00 -3.91
N PHE A 97 0.86 -6.86 -3.23
CA PHE A 97 1.11 -6.81 -1.79
C PHE A 97 0.05 -7.57 -0.99
N SER A 98 -1.22 -7.39 -1.32
CA SER A 98 -2.32 -8.14 -0.70
C SER A 98 -2.17 -9.66 -0.92
N THR A 99 -1.75 -10.07 -2.11
CA THR A 99 -1.50 -11.48 -2.43
C THR A 99 -0.36 -12.05 -1.60
N TRP A 100 0.75 -11.33 -1.48
CA TRP A 100 1.90 -11.76 -0.67
C TRP A 100 1.59 -11.77 0.83
N MET A 101 0.82 -10.80 1.32
CA MET A 101 0.35 -10.79 2.71
C MET A 101 -0.57 -11.98 3.00
N ALA A 102 -1.52 -12.29 2.10
CA ALA A 102 -2.40 -13.44 2.23
C ALA A 102 -1.60 -14.76 2.21
N TRP A 103 -0.64 -14.90 1.29
CA TRP A 103 0.27 -16.05 1.27
C TRP A 103 1.06 -16.15 2.58
N SER A 104 1.64 -15.06 3.06
CA SER A 104 2.44 -15.07 4.30
C SER A 104 1.59 -15.52 5.51
N LEU A 105 0.32 -15.12 5.58
CA LEU A 105 -0.63 -15.59 6.59
C LEU A 105 -0.88 -17.10 6.51
N THR A 106 -0.94 -17.71 5.32
CA THR A 106 -1.06 -19.17 5.19
C THR A 106 0.22 -19.91 5.61
N GLN A 107 1.37 -19.24 5.59
CA GLN A 107 2.64 -19.75 6.09
C GLN A 107 2.86 -19.55 7.60
N GLY A 108 1.85 -19.02 8.32
CA GLY A 108 1.91 -18.86 9.78
C GLY A 108 2.45 -17.52 10.26
N ALA A 109 2.59 -16.53 9.38
CA ALA A 109 3.02 -15.20 9.78
C ALA A 109 2.06 -14.52 10.78
N THR A 110 2.59 -13.53 11.50
CA THR A 110 1.85 -12.76 12.51
C THR A 110 0.49 -12.27 12.01
N ARG A 111 -0.57 -12.46 12.80
CA ARG A 111 -1.91 -11.93 12.46
C ARG A 111 -1.98 -10.41 12.41
N VAL A 112 -0.94 -9.69 12.86
CA VAL A 112 -0.83 -8.24 12.62
C VAL A 112 -0.90 -7.92 11.11
N LEU A 113 -0.38 -8.81 10.25
CA LEU A 113 -0.47 -8.67 8.78
C LEU A 113 -1.91 -8.52 8.28
N VAL A 114 -2.91 -9.04 9.00
CA VAL A 114 -4.32 -8.89 8.62
C VAL A 114 -4.76 -7.43 8.63
N VAL A 115 -4.27 -6.63 9.58
CA VAL A 115 -4.59 -5.19 9.64
C VAL A 115 -4.06 -4.48 8.41
N PHE A 116 -2.80 -4.75 8.05
CA PHE A 116 -2.18 -4.21 6.84
C PHE A 116 -2.90 -4.69 5.58
N LEU A 117 -3.27 -5.97 5.50
CA LEU A 117 -4.02 -6.53 4.38
C LEU A 117 -5.38 -5.85 4.19
N VAL A 118 -6.14 -5.63 5.26
CA VAL A 118 -7.44 -4.95 5.19
C VAL A 118 -7.28 -3.51 4.69
N LEU A 119 -6.27 -2.78 5.17
CA LEU A 119 -5.98 -1.43 4.71
C LEU A 119 -5.58 -1.43 3.22
N GLU A 120 -4.76 -2.38 2.80
CA GLU A 120 -4.29 -2.50 1.42
C GLU A 120 -5.44 -2.79 0.46
N LEU A 121 -6.33 -3.72 0.84
CA LEU A 121 -7.54 -4.03 0.10
C LEU A 121 -8.49 -2.82 0.04
N ALA A 122 -8.69 -2.11 1.14
CA ALA A 122 -9.53 -0.91 1.17
C ALA A 122 -9.04 0.15 0.18
N TRP A 123 -7.73 0.42 0.14
CA TRP A 123 -7.13 1.33 -0.84
C TRP A 123 -7.18 0.80 -2.27
N MET A 124 -6.95 -0.50 -2.48
CA MET A 124 -7.07 -1.16 -3.78
C MET A 124 -8.49 -0.99 -4.37
N PHE A 125 -9.52 -1.23 -3.57
CA PHE A 125 -10.91 -1.06 -4.00
C PHE A 125 -11.27 0.41 -4.21
N ALA A 126 -10.81 1.32 -3.34
CA ALA A 126 -11.04 2.76 -3.49
C ALA A 126 -10.42 3.31 -4.78
N GLN A 127 -9.16 2.97 -5.08
CA GLN A 127 -8.52 3.39 -6.34
C GLN A 127 -9.09 2.66 -7.55
N GLY A 128 -9.24 1.34 -7.48
CA GLY A 128 -9.74 0.51 -8.57
C GLY A 128 -11.16 0.87 -8.99
N GLY A 129 -12.04 1.18 -8.03
CA GLY A 129 -13.40 1.65 -8.28
C GLY A 129 -13.44 2.98 -9.02
N VAL A 130 -12.56 3.92 -8.66
CA VAL A 130 -12.44 5.22 -9.34
C VAL A 130 -11.87 5.05 -10.76
N ILE A 131 -10.89 4.16 -10.96
CA ILE A 131 -10.30 3.87 -12.28
C ILE A 131 -11.29 3.17 -13.21
N LEU A 132 -12.01 2.16 -12.71
CA LEU A 132 -13.04 1.44 -13.47
C LEU A 132 -14.22 2.35 -13.83
N GLY A 133 -14.63 3.24 -12.92
CA GLY A 133 -15.62 4.28 -13.21
C GLY A 133 -15.18 5.23 -14.32
N ALA A 134 -13.90 5.63 -14.33
CA ALA A 134 -13.32 6.49 -15.36
C ALA A 134 -13.12 5.78 -16.73
N ARG A 135 -12.90 4.46 -16.74
CA ARG A 135 -12.79 3.65 -17.97
C ARG A 135 -14.15 3.31 -18.58
N ARG A 136 -15.13 2.93 -17.77
CA ARG A 136 -16.48 2.54 -18.21
C ARG A 136 -17.22 3.68 -18.91
N TRP A 137 -16.94 4.94 -18.55
CA TRP A 137 -17.53 6.11 -19.21
C TRP A 137 -16.85 6.48 -20.55
N ARG A 138 -15.53 6.24 -20.69
CA ARG A 138 -14.80 6.47 -21.96
C ARG A 138 -15.19 5.49 -23.07
N GLY A 139 -15.58 4.26 -22.71
CA GLY A 139 -16.16 3.29 -23.65
C GLY A 139 -17.66 3.49 -23.92
N GLY A 140 -18.29 4.47 -23.26
CA GLY A 140 -19.72 4.76 -23.35
C GLY A 140 -20.06 6.02 -24.15
N ILE A 141 -19.11 6.60 -24.91
CA ILE A 141 -19.45 7.60 -25.93
C ILE A 141 -19.93 6.83 -27.16
N PRO A 142 -21.24 6.78 -27.48
CA PRO A 142 -21.66 6.34 -28.79
C PRO A 142 -21.04 7.29 -29.81
N ALA A 143 -20.38 6.72 -30.82
CA ALA A 143 -19.92 7.41 -32.01
C ALA A 143 -21.11 8.10 -32.68
N THR A 144 -21.41 9.31 -32.23
CA THR A 144 -22.49 10.15 -32.77
C THR A 144 -21.99 11.59 -32.80
N ALA A 145 -21.16 11.86 -33.79
CA ALA A 145 -21.20 13.10 -34.56
C ALA A 145 -20.22 12.97 -35.73
N ARG A 146 -20.80 12.69 -36.91
CA ARG A 146 -20.44 13.09 -38.28
C ARG A 146 -18.97 13.36 -38.60
#